data_AF-A0A3S4R2C6-F1
#
_entry.id   AF-A0A3S4R2C6-F1
#
_cell.length_a   1.000
_cell.length_b   1.000
_cell.length_c   1.000
_cell.angle_alpha   90.00
_cell.angle_beta   90.00
_cell.angle_gamma   90.00
#
_symmetry.space_group_name_H-M   'P 1'
#
loop_
_entity.id
_entity.type
_entity.pdbx_description
1 polymer ?
#
loop_
_entity_poly.entity_id
_entity_poly.type
_entity_poly.pdbx_seq_one_letter_code
_entity_poly.pdbx_strand_id
1 'polypeptide(L)'
;MKKFVVISALFLNGFLQAQFEEVKEKKWLVILLSTRIEGTSMDKKAFLSIGTKLTDGDKNYYSLRGHFNWWDERKLLVIPEFDYFRKVVSFQDGAEISAFYAGAGISPYAVSPKAGISFYHFFCAEFGYNFEYNTYKPFPIKGFRFGLGINLVF
;
A
#
# COMPACT_ATOMS: atom_id res chain seq x y z
N MET A 1 -12.86 -23.51 -9.69
CA MET A 1 -12.01 -22.31 -9.52
C MET A 1 -12.48 -21.39 -8.39
N LYS A 2 -13.71 -20.86 -8.40
CA LYS A 2 -14.23 -19.98 -7.31
C LYS A 2 -14.09 -20.57 -5.89
N LYS A 3 -14.41 -21.85 -5.68
CA LYS A 3 -14.31 -22.52 -4.37
C LYS A 3 -12.87 -22.68 -3.86
N PHE A 4 -11.91 -22.90 -4.76
CA PHE A 4 -10.49 -23.04 -4.40
C PHE A 4 -9.89 -21.70 -3.97
N VAL A 5 -10.24 -20.60 -4.66
CA VAL A 5 -9.81 -19.25 -4.27
C VAL A 5 -10.34 -18.88 -2.89
N VAL A 6 -11.60 -19.21 -2.60
CA VAL A 6 -12.20 -18.97 -1.28
C VAL A 6 -11.52 -19.81 -0.20
N ILE A 7 -11.23 -21.08 -0.46
CA ILE A 7 -10.52 -21.95 0.49
C ILE A 7 -9.11 -21.45 0.73
N SER A 8 -8.36 -21.07 -0.31
CA SER A 8 -7.03 -20.49 -0.17
C SER A 8 -7.06 -19.17 0.60
N ALA A 9 -8.05 -18.29 0.31
CA ALA A 9 -8.22 -17.03 1.01
C ALA A 9 -8.57 -17.23 2.49
N LEU A 10 -9.45 -18.18 2.83
CA LEU A 10 -9.82 -18.54 4.21
C LEU A 10 -8.65 -19.18 4.96
N PHE A 11 -7.87 -20.04 4.30
CA PHE A 11 -6.71 -20.68 4.89
C PHE A 11 -5.58 -19.68 5.17
N LEU A 12 -5.33 -18.74 4.25
CA LEU A 12 -4.46 -17.59 4.50
C LEU A 12 -4.99 -16.71 5.63
N ASN A 13 -6.31 -16.48 5.71
CA ASN A 13 -6.94 -15.69 6.76
C ASN A 13 -6.69 -16.28 8.16
N GLY A 14 -6.96 -17.58 8.33
CA GLY A 14 -6.76 -18.26 9.62
C GLY A 14 -5.29 -18.32 10.04
N PHE A 15 -4.37 -18.48 9.08
CA PHE A 15 -2.93 -18.51 9.36
C PHE A 15 -2.39 -17.12 9.74
N LEU A 16 -2.87 -16.07 9.07
CA LEU A 16 -2.46 -14.68 9.35
C LEU A 16 -3.06 -14.17 10.66
N GLN A 17 -4.31 -14.53 10.98
CA GLN A 17 -4.96 -14.14 12.23
C GLN A 17 -4.32 -14.83 13.45
N ALA A 18 -3.98 -16.12 13.35
CA ALA A 18 -3.27 -16.85 14.41
C ALA A 18 -1.84 -16.31 14.63
N GLN A 19 -1.15 -15.92 13.54
CA GLN A 19 0.15 -15.25 13.66
C GLN A 19 0.03 -13.86 14.27
N PHE A 20 -1.08 -13.14 14.08
CA PHE A 20 -1.26 -11.79 14.61
C PHE A 20 -1.40 -11.74 16.13
N GLU A 21 -2.12 -12.68 16.73
CA GLU A 21 -2.28 -12.76 18.19
C GLU A 21 -0.95 -13.07 18.90
N GLU A 22 -0.14 -13.97 18.33
CA GLU A 22 1.19 -14.31 18.86
C GLU A 22 2.23 -13.18 18.62
N VAL A 23 2.05 -12.39 17.55
CA VAL A 23 2.97 -11.31 17.16
C VAL A 23 2.75 -10.01 17.92
N LYS A 24 1.57 -9.80 18.51
CA LYS A 24 1.25 -8.59 19.29
C LYS A 24 2.24 -8.34 20.45
N GLU A 25 2.83 -9.40 21.00
CA GLU A 25 3.87 -9.33 22.04
C GLU A 25 5.26 -8.96 21.48
N LYS A 26 5.52 -9.18 20.19
CA LYS A 26 6.80 -8.94 19.51
C LYS A 26 6.69 -7.76 18.55
N LYS A 27 6.87 -6.55 19.10
CA LYS A 27 6.77 -5.26 18.37
C LYS A 27 7.51 -5.18 17.03
N TRP A 28 8.63 -5.89 16.86
CA TRP A 28 9.40 -5.90 15.61
C TRP A 28 8.75 -6.75 14.49
N LEU A 29 8.04 -7.83 14.86
CA LEU A 29 7.29 -8.65 13.91
C LEU A 29 6.04 -7.91 13.43
N VAL A 30 5.40 -7.08 14.28
CA VAL A 30 4.29 -6.21 13.87
C VAL A 30 4.71 -5.26 12.74
N ILE A 31 5.94 -4.74 12.78
CA ILE A 31 6.49 -3.85 11.74
C ILE A 31 6.72 -4.62 10.41
N LEU A 32 7.25 -5.84 10.48
CA LEU A 32 7.45 -6.72 9.32
C LEU A 32 6.12 -7.18 8.71
N LEU A 33 5.12 -7.44 9.53
CA LEU A 33 3.80 -7.91 9.10
C LEU A 33 2.88 -6.79 8.62
N SER A 34 3.10 -5.56 9.08
CA SER A 34 2.43 -4.35 8.57
C SER A 34 2.97 -3.93 7.20
N THR A 35 3.43 -4.88 6.39
CA THR A 35 3.99 -4.62 5.07
C THR A 35 2.88 -4.63 4.03
N ARG A 36 2.93 -3.64 3.16
CA ARG A 36 2.15 -3.55 1.94
C ARG A 36 3.05 -3.84 0.75
N ILE A 37 2.55 -4.69 -0.12
CA ILE A 37 3.15 -4.98 -1.42
C ILE A 37 2.14 -4.55 -2.49
N GLU A 38 2.56 -3.69 -3.41
CA GLU A 38 1.69 -3.09 -4.42
C GLU A 38 2.38 -3.04 -5.79
N GLY A 39 1.64 -3.33 -6.86
CA GLY A 39 2.01 -2.90 -8.20
C GLY A 39 1.51 -1.46 -8.40
N THR A 40 2.44 -0.52 -8.61
CA THR A 40 2.11 0.91 -8.77
C THR A 40 2.50 1.38 -10.17
N SER A 41 1.58 2.00 -10.88
CA SER A 41 1.86 2.80 -12.06
C SER A 41 2.07 4.25 -11.65
N MET A 42 3.13 4.90 -12.15
CA MET A 42 3.31 6.35 -12.10
C MET A 42 3.56 6.83 -13.53
N ASP A 43 2.66 7.68 -14.04
CA ASP A 43 2.61 8.02 -15.47
C ASP A 43 2.59 6.75 -16.34
N LYS A 44 3.59 6.56 -17.21
CA LYS A 44 3.70 5.41 -18.14
C LYS A 44 4.59 4.29 -17.62
N LYS A 45 4.98 4.33 -16.33
CA LYS A 45 5.98 3.43 -15.75
C LYS A 45 5.38 2.61 -14.61
N ALA A 46 5.79 1.34 -14.51
CA ALA A 46 5.32 0.42 -13.49
C ALA A 46 6.40 0.14 -12.43
N PHE A 47 6.00 0.00 -11.18
CA PHE A 47 6.90 -0.16 -10.04
C PHE A 47 6.36 -1.24 -9.11
N LEU A 48 7.27 -1.96 -8.48
CA LEU A 48 6.96 -2.81 -7.35
C LEU A 48 7.14 -1.93 -6.11
N SER A 49 6.06 -1.72 -5.38
CA SER A 49 6.04 -0.86 -4.22
C SER A 49 5.98 -1.71 -2.98
N ILE A 50 6.96 -1.53 -2.09
CA ILE A 50 7.04 -2.27 -0.83
C ILE A 50 7.21 -1.24 0.28
N GLY A 51 6.45 -1.38 1.34
CA GLY A 51 6.64 -0.53 2.51
C GLY A 51 5.74 -0.88 3.68
N THR A 52 6.05 -0.29 4.82
CA THR A 52 5.31 -0.52 6.05
C THR A 52 4.12 0.42 6.14
N LYS A 53 3.02 -0.03 6.73
CA LYS A 53 1.81 0.72 7.06
C LYS A 53 1.64 0.77 8.57
N LEU A 54 2.00 1.91 9.16
CA LEU A 54 1.95 2.13 10.62
C LEU A 54 0.64 2.83 10.97
N THR A 55 -0.24 2.17 11.71
CA THR A 55 -1.49 2.80 12.17
C THR A 55 -1.22 3.76 13.33
N ASP A 56 -1.97 4.86 13.34
CA ASP A 56 -1.98 5.86 14.42
C ASP A 56 -3.44 6.09 14.85
N GLY A 57 -3.82 5.33 15.88
CA GLY A 57 -5.21 5.12 16.25
C GLY A 57 -6.02 4.45 15.13
N ASP A 58 -7.34 4.62 15.17
CA ASP A 58 -8.24 3.89 14.26
C ASP A 58 -8.36 4.52 12.88
N LYS A 59 -8.11 5.83 12.80
CA LYS A 59 -8.44 6.67 11.64
C LYS A 59 -7.24 7.05 10.80
N ASN A 60 -6.02 6.99 11.32
CA ASN A 60 -4.84 7.44 10.59
C ASN A 60 -3.86 6.31 10.38
N TYR A 61 -3.08 6.39 9.30
CA TYR A 61 -1.88 5.60 9.15
C TYR A 61 -0.82 6.37 8.37
N TYR A 62 0.43 6.05 8.68
CA TYR A 62 1.61 6.49 7.97
C TYR A 62 2.19 5.33 7.17
N SER A 63 2.88 5.63 6.07
CA SER A 63 3.59 4.61 5.32
C SER A 63 4.96 5.11 4.89
N LEU A 64 5.96 4.23 4.98
CA LEU A 64 7.25 4.45 4.34
C LEU A 64 7.41 3.39 3.27
N ARG A 65 7.42 3.82 2.00
CA ARG A 65 7.44 2.94 0.82
C ARG A 65 8.64 3.22 -0.06
N GLY A 66 9.15 2.17 -0.69
CA GLY A 66 10.06 2.25 -1.82
C GLY A 66 9.35 1.78 -3.09
N HIS A 67 9.44 2.56 -4.16
CA HIS A 67 8.98 2.17 -5.49
C HIS A 67 10.17 1.68 -6.31
N PHE A 68 10.26 0.37 -6.50
CA PHE A 68 11.36 -0.31 -7.16
C PHE A 68 11.02 -0.51 -8.64
N ASN A 69 11.91 -0.07 -9.52
CA ASN A 69 11.79 -0.37 -10.94
C ASN A 69 12.47 -1.71 -11.29
N TRP A 70 11.90 -2.41 -12.27
CA TRP A 70 12.51 -3.62 -12.86
C TRP A 70 12.77 -3.51 -14.37
N TRP A 71 12.22 -2.46 -15.02
CA TRP A 71 12.18 -2.31 -16.48
C TRP A 71 13.26 -1.38 -17.05
N ASP A 72 13.96 -0.61 -16.22
CA ASP A 72 15.01 0.31 -16.66
C ASP A 72 16.38 -0.39 -16.64
N GLU A 73 17.25 -0.06 -17.59
CA GLU A 73 18.59 -0.63 -17.71
C GLU A 73 19.47 -0.37 -16.48
N ARG A 74 19.26 0.74 -15.78
CA ARG A 74 20.02 1.09 -14.58
C ARG A 74 19.73 0.14 -13.41
N LYS A 75 18.58 -0.58 -13.45
CA LYS A 75 18.04 -1.55 -12.48
C LYS A 75 18.04 -1.06 -11.02
N LEU A 76 17.03 -1.42 -10.22
CA LEU A 76 16.99 -1.15 -8.77
C LEU A 76 16.99 0.35 -8.38
N LEU A 77 16.51 1.24 -9.24
CA LEU A 77 16.18 2.59 -8.81
C LEU A 77 15.00 2.53 -7.84
N VAL A 78 15.14 3.24 -6.72
CA VAL A 78 14.11 3.33 -5.68
C VAL A 78 13.67 4.77 -5.56
N ILE A 79 12.36 4.99 -5.66
CA ILE A 79 11.75 6.27 -5.27
C ILE A 79 11.20 6.06 -3.85
N PRO A 80 11.82 6.64 -2.81
CA PRO A 80 11.26 6.60 -1.47
C PRO A 80 10.07 7.55 -1.38
N GLU A 81 9.03 7.13 -0.67
CA GLU A 81 7.83 7.89 -0.45
C GLU A 81 7.37 7.72 0.99
N PHE A 82 7.14 8.84 1.66
CA PHE A 82 6.47 8.87 2.96
C PHE A 82 5.02 9.29 2.75
N ASP A 83 4.08 8.49 3.21
CA ASP A 83 2.66 8.76 3.08
C ASP A 83 2.00 9.01 4.43
N TYR A 84 1.02 9.90 4.41
CA TYR A 84 0.01 10.01 5.43
C TYR A 84 -1.36 9.77 4.80
N PHE A 85 -2.17 8.95 5.46
CA PHE A 85 -3.54 8.66 5.06
C PHE A 85 -4.49 8.68 6.25
N ARG A 86 -5.71 9.11 5.97
CA ARG A 86 -6.83 9.11 6.90
C ARG A 86 -7.97 8.28 6.32
N LYS A 87 -8.52 7.35 7.12
CA LYS A 87 -9.78 6.67 6.83
C LYS A 87 -10.90 7.71 6.87
N VAL A 88 -11.56 7.88 5.72
CA VAL A 88 -12.71 8.78 5.55
C VAL A 88 -13.99 8.05 5.94
N VAL A 89 -14.11 6.79 5.54
CA VAL A 89 -15.27 5.93 5.84
C VAL A 89 -14.76 4.54 6.19
N SER A 90 -15.35 3.91 7.21
CA SER A 90 -15.14 2.51 7.57
C SER A 90 -16.48 1.80 7.51
N PHE A 91 -16.53 0.63 6.90
CA PHE A 91 -17.74 -0.19 6.85
C PHE A 91 -17.67 -1.30 7.90
N GLN A 92 -18.83 -1.86 8.25
CA GLN A 92 -18.94 -2.96 9.20
C GLN A 92 -18.36 -4.27 8.65
N ASP A 93 -18.03 -5.18 9.55
CA ASP A 93 -17.50 -6.51 9.22
C ASP A 93 -18.47 -7.28 8.30
N GLY A 94 -17.92 -7.82 7.21
CA GLY A 94 -18.67 -8.54 6.17
C GLY A 94 -18.94 -7.74 4.90
N ALA A 95 -18.65 -6.43 4.87
CA ALA A 95 -18.70 -5.64 3.65
C ALA A 95 -17.51 -5.96 2.72
N GLU A 96 -17.74 -6.03 1.41
CA GLU A 96 -16.67 -6.26 0.42
C GLU A 96 -15.65 -5.11 0.41
N ILE A 97 -16.11 -3.89 0.66
CA ILE A 97 -15.29 -2.70 0.87
C ILE A 97 -15.19 -2.47 2.38
N SER A 98 -13.98 -2.52 2.92
CA SER A 98 -13.75 -2.34 4.36
C SER A 98 -13.50 -0.89 4.74
N ALA A 99 -12.83 -0.11 3.88
CA ALA A 99 -12.57 1.31 4.14
C ALA A 99 -12.31 2.14 2.88
N PHE A 100 -12.67 3.42 2.94
CA PHE A 100 -12.15 4.47 2.06
C PHE A 100 -11.14 5.31 2.82
N TYR A 101 -10.02 5.63 2.19
CA TYR A 101 -8.99 6.50 2.75
C TYR A 101 -8.54 7.57 1.75
N ALA A 102 -8.14 8.70 2.28
CA ALA A 102 -7.59 9.82 1.52
C ALA A 102 -6.34 10.34 2.24
N GLY A 103 -5.38 10.85 1.47
CA GLY A 103 -4.07 11.19 2.00
C GLY A 103 -3.16 11.83 0.98
N ALA A 104 -1.90 11.93 1.35
CA ALA A 104 -0.85 12.41 0.47
C ALA A 104 0.47 11.69 0.75
N GLY A 105 1.23 11.46 -0.32
CA GLY A 105 2.61 11.02 -0.26
C GLY A 105 3.58 12.16 -0.57
N ILE A 106 4.74 12.12 0.03
CA ILE A 106 5.86 13.00 -0.26
C ILE A 106 7.07 12.11 -0.57
N SER A 107 7.63 12.30 -1.76
CA SER A 107 8.96 11.79 -2.13
C SER A 107 9.92 12.98 -2.26
N PRO A 108 11.24 12.76 -2.40
CA PRO A 108 12.20 13.84 -2.69
C PRO A 108 11.97 14.63 -4.00
N TYR A 109 11.01 14.18 -4.83
CA TYR A 109 10.78 14.72 -6.18
C TYR A 109 9.35 15.25 -6.39
N ALA A 110 8.38 14.69 -5.65
CA ALA A 110 6.97 14.96 -5.87
C ALA A 110 6.13 14.93 -4.59
N VAL A 111 5.03 15.68 -4.60
CA VAL A 111 3.91 15.54 -3.66
C VAL A 111 2.75 14.89 -4.39
N SER A 112 2.09 13.96 -3.71
CA SER A 112 1.19 13.00 -4.34
C SER A 112 -0.12 12.88 -3.55
N PRO A 113 -1.12 13.75 -3.75
CA PRO A 113 -2.46 13.52 -3.20
C PRO A 113 -3.06 12.21 -3.73
N LYS A 114 -3.68 11.44 -2.84
CA LYS A 114 -4.17 10.09 -3.11
C LYS A 114 -5.48 9.82 -2.40
N ALA A 115 -6.26 8.96 -3.02
CA ALA A 115 -7.37 8.27 -2.38
C ALA A 115 -7.24 6.76 -2.65
N GLY A 116 -7.83 5.96 -1.79
CA GLY A 116 -7.88 4.54 -2.02
C GLY A 116 -8.97 3.84 -1.26
N ILE A 117 -9.12 2.58 -1.60
CA ILE A 117 -10.11 1.67 -1.07
C ILE A 117 -9.42 0.43 -0.56
N SER A 118 -9.86 -0.06 0.58
CA SER A 118 -9.52 -1.40 1.06
C SER A 118 -10.71 -2.32 0.84
N PHE A 119 -10.46 -3.50 0.30
CA PHE A 119 -11.48 -4.52 0.04
C PHE A 119 -11.05 -5.87 0.61
N TYR A 120 -12.03 -6.58 1.18
CA TYR A 120 -11.83 -7.80 1.96
C TYR A 120 -10.72 -7.68 3.03
N HIS A 121 -10.52 -6.49 3.60
CA HIS A 121 -9.49 -6.15 4.60
C HIS A 121 -8.01 -6.24 4.14
N PHE A 122 -7.67 -7.09 3.17
CA PHE A 122 -6.30 -7.31 2.71
C PHE A 122 -5.95 -6.50 1.48
N PHE A 123 -6.85 -6.45 0.50
CA PHE A 123 -6.52 -5.83 -0.76
C PHE A 123 -6.73 -4.31 -0.70
N CYS A 124 -5.97 -3.60 -1.52
CA CYS A 124 -6.08 -2.16 -1.63
C CYS A 124 -5.92 -1.71 -3.08
N ALA A 125 -6.70 -0.68 -3.44
CA ALA A 125 -6.53 0.05 -4.67
C ALA A 125 -6.30 1.53 -4.34
N GLU A 126 -5.29 2.14 -4.94
CA GLU A 126 -4.95 3.55 -4.80
C GLU A 126 -5.02 4.26 -6.14
N PHE A 127 -5.49 5.49 -6.09
CA PHE A 127 -5.44 6.43 -7.19
C PHE A 127 -4.92 7.76 -6.69
N GLY A 128 -4.17 8.47 -7.53
CA GLY A 128 -3.69 9.80 -7.20
C GLY A 128 -3.03 10.50 -8.37
N TYR A 129 -2.33 11.58 -8.07
CA TYR A 129 -1.56 12.33 -9.05
C TYR A 129 -0.25 12.82 -8.43
N ASN A 130 0.87 12.64 -9.12
CA ASN A 130 2.17 13.14 -8.71
C ASN A 130 2.37 14.57 -9.24
N PHE A 131 2.48 15.54 -8.33
CA PHE A 131 2.96 16.89 -8.62
C PHE A 131 4.46 16.96 -8.35
N GLU A 132 5.27 16.95 -9.41
CA GLU A 132 6.71 17.15 -9.29
C GLU A 132 7.03 18.60 -8.94
N TYR A 133 7.87 18.77 -7.93
CA TYR A 133 8.55 20.04 -7.66
C TYR A 133 10.01 20.01 -8.13
N ASN A 134 10.61 18.82 -8.20
CA ASN A 134 11.91 18.57 -8.84
C ASN A 134 11.77 17.38 -9.78
N THR A 135 11.95 17.59 -11.08
CA THR A 135 11.82 16.49 -12.05
C THR A 135 12.84 15.39 -11.78
N TYR A 136 12.34 14.17 -11.62
CA TYR A 136 13.17 13.00 -11.39
C TYR A 136 14.00 12.72 -12.65
N LYS A 137 15.31 13.00 -12.58
CA LYS A 137 16.21 12.97 -13.75
C LYS A 137 16.20 11.64 -14.50
N PRO A 138 16.08 10.46 -13.85
CA PRO A 138 16.05 9.20 -14.56
C PRO A 138 14.88 9.05 -15.53
N PHE A 139 13.70 9.54 -15.15
CA PHE A 139 12.47 9.53 -15.94
C PHE A 139 11.40 10.37 -15.21
N PRO A 140 10.48 11.03 -15.94
CA PRO A 140 9.40 11.78 -15.29
C PRO A 140 8.47 10.84 -14.53
N ILE A 141 8.05 11.28 -13.35
CA ILE A 141 7.05 10.62 -12.51
C ILE A 141 5.80 11.48 -12.31
N LYS A 142 5.79 12.72 -12.85
CA LYS A 142 4.61 13.59 -12.91
C LYS A 142 3.49 12.93 -13.70
N GLY A 143 2.29 12.93 -13.13
CA GLY A 143 1.10 12.40 -13.81
C GLY A 143 0.21 11.57 -12.89
N PHE A 144 -0.79 10.93 -13.47
CA PHE A 144 -1.66 10.03 -12.73
C PHE A 144 -0.88 8.81 -12.23
N ARG A 145 -1.30 8.34 -11.05
CA ARG A 145 -0.81 7.10 -10.47
C ARG A 145 -1.95 6.21 -10.07
N PHE A 146 -1.68 4.91 -10.16
CA PHE A 146 -2.62 3.87 -9.78
C PHE A 146 -1.86 2.76 -9.08
N GLY A 147 -2.43 2.20 -8.02
CA GLY A 147 -1.83 1.15 -7.22
C GLY A 147 -2.82 0.02 -6.97
N LEU A 148 -2.38 -1.23 -7.12
CA LEU A 148 -3.11 -2.40 -6.64
C LEU A 148 -2.19 -3.25 -5.78
N GLY A 149 -2.59 -3.51 -4.54
CA GLY A 149 -1.74 -4.17 -3.59
C GLY A 149 -2.47 -5.01 -2.55
N ILE A 150 -1.65 -5.69 -1.76
CA ILE A 150 -2.06 -6.55 -0.66
C ILE A 150 -1.36 -6.00 0.60
N ASN A 151 -2.14 -5.80 1.64
CA ASN A 151 -1.67 -5.56 2.99
C ASN A 151 -1.59 -6.93 3.66
N LEU A 152 -0.40 -7.31 4.12
CA LEU A 152 -0.15 -8.65 4.64
C LEU A 152 -0.83 -8.90 5.99
N VAL A 153 -1.08 -7.84 6.77
CA VAL A 153 -1.78 -7.92 8.07
C VAL A 153 -2.59 -6.65 8.32
N PHE A 154 -3.82 -6.84 8.83
CA PHE A 154 -4.72 -5.80 9.33
C PHE A 154 -5.40 -6.26 10.63
#